data_AF-A0A3C1KJ90-F1
#
_entry.id   AF-A0A3C1KJ90-F1
#
_cell.length_a   1.000
_cell.length_b   1.000
_cell.length_c   1.000
_cell.angle_alpha   90.00
_cell.angle_beta   90.00
_cell.angle_gamma   90.00
#
_symmetry.space_group_name_H-M   'P 1'
#
loop_
_entity.id
_entity.type
_entity.pdbx_description
1 polymer ?
#
loop_
_entity_poly.entity_id
_entity_poly.type
_entity_poly.pdbx_seq_one_letter_code
_entity_poly.pdbx_strand_id
1 'polypeptide(L)'
;MYALSPLLGQQRVAFFLAQPVSRNLFSATSSAQPCLSSKLCSFTASHNGGVRAYRIIAVTDQDQAVAGSASAQQRIVCKFGGSSLASAAQLRKVRAIIEADPRRSIIVPSAPGKRDSADTKVTDLLYLCHHAASMNADFSAPFAQVAERFAAIEQELGMQPMMHEHLEHFRAQLAAGVSADFAASRGEHFSGLLLAAWLGAEFVEPAECVVIGSNGLVDPATWALLGARLQDSTRRYVVPG
;
A
#
# COMPACT_ATOMS: atom_id res chain seq x y z
N MET A 1 3.09 45.69 15.76
CA MET A 1 1.67 45.32 15.63
C MET A 1 1.48 44.78 14.22
N TYR A 2 1.61 43.45 14.04
CA TYR A 2 0.90 42.61 13.07
C TYR A 2 1.23 41.17 13.47
N ALA A 3 0.18 40.46 13.89
CA ALA A 3 0.22 39.10 14.37
C ALA A 3 0.20 38.13 13.19
N LEU A 4 0.94 37.03 13.29
CA LEU A 4 0.76 35.84 12.45
C LEU A 4 0.50 34.64 13.37
N SER A 5 -0.76 34.17 13.34
CA SER A 5 -1.19 32.90 13.92
C SER A 5 -0.61 31.71 13.13
N PRO A 6 -0.29 30.59 13.81
CA PRO A 6 0.03 29.33 13.13
C PRO A 6 -1.23 28.49 12.90
N LEU A 7 -1.46 28.07 11.65
CA LEU A 7 -2.43 27.03 11.30
C LEU A 7 -1.75 25.67 11.41
N LEU A 8 -1.99 24.97 12.52
CA LEU A 8 -1.67 23.56 12.74
C LEU A 8 -2.70 22.69 12.04
N GLY A 9 -2.29 22.00 10.95
CA GLY A 9 -3.07 20.96 10.30
C GLY A 9 -2.54 19.57 10.67
N GLN A 10 -3.24 18.86 11.56
CA GLN A 10 -2.96 17.47 11.88
C GLN A 10 -3.28 16.56 10.69
N GLN A 11 -2.30 15.83 10.16
CA GLN A 11 -2.52 14.79 9.15
C GLN A 11 -2.72 13.42 9.81
N ARG A 12 -3.99 12.96 9.71
CA ARG A 12 -4.58 11.61 9.68
C ARG A 12 -3.90 10.56 8.76
N VAL A 13 -3.29 9.48 9.23
CA VAL A 13 -2.84 8.32 8.41
C VAL A 13 -3.74 7.16 8.79
N ALA A 14 -4.58 6.74 7.86
CA ALA A 14 -5.50 5.64 8.07
C ALA A 14 -4.79 4.29 7.80
N PHE A 15 -4.76 3.42 8.82
CA PHE A 15 -4.24 2.05 8.73
C PHE A 15 -5.27 1.11 8.08
N PHE A 16 -4.88 0.36 7.05
CA PHE A 16 -5.76 -0.59 6.35
C PHE A 16 -5.81 -1.96 7.07
N LEU A 17 -6.98 -2.37 7.56
CA LEU A 17 -7.25 -3.74 7.99
C LEU A 17 -8.23 -4.40 7.01
N ALA A 18 -7.73 -5.34 6.21
CA ALA A 18 -8.57 -6.21 5.40
C ALA A 18 -9.15 -7.33 6.27
N GLN A 19 -10.48 -7.48 6.30
CA GLN A 19 -11.13 -8.67 6.84
C GLN A 19 -11.61 -9.60 5.70
N PRO A 20 -11.56 -10.94 5.90
CA PRO A 20 -12.01 -11.89 4.90
C PRO A 20 -13.53 -12.11 4.99
N VAL A 21 -14.22 -12.09 3.84
CA VAL A 21 -15.60 -12.56 3.74
C VAL A 21 -15.60 -13.98 3.17
N SER A 22 -16.20 -14.89 3.93
CA SER A 22 -16.30 -16.32 3.68
C SER A 22 -16.93 -16.70 2.34
N ARG A 23 -16.40 -17.76 1.73
CA ARG A 23 -17.00 -18.48 0.61
C ARG A 23 -18.29 -19.18 1.06
N ASN A 24 -19.39 -18.95 0.35
CA ASN A 24 -20.48 -19.92 0.25
C ASN A 24 -20.91 -20.04 -1.21
N LEU A 25 -20.98 -21.29 -1.67
CA LEU A 25 -21.49 -21.68 -2.98
C LEU A 25 -22.98 -21.38 -3.09
N PHE A 26 -23.41 -20.76 -4.19
CA PHE A 26 -24.80 -20.74 -4.62
C PHE A 26 -24.88 -20.98 -6.12
N SER A 27 -25.67 -21.96 -6.53
CA SER A 27 -26.05 -22.20 -7.92
C SER A 27 -27.28 -21.35 -8.24
N ALA A 28 -27.24 -20.61 -9.35
CA ALA A 28 -28.40 -19.96 -9.93
C ALA A 28 -28.65 -20.57 -11.30
N THR A 29 -29.84 -21.14 -11.51
CA THR A 29 -30.33 -21.58 -12.81
C THR A 29 -30.93 -20.36 -13.53
N SER A 30 -30.38 -20.00 -14.69
CA SER A 30 -30.96 -18.97 -15.56
C SER A 30 -31.58 -19.60 -16.79
N SER A 31 -32.84 -19.25 -17.10
CA SER A 31 -33.37 -19.36 -18.46
C SER A 31 -33.14 -18.01 -19.17
N ALA A 32 -32.26 -18.00 -20.17
CA ALA A 32 -32.03 -16.84 -21.03
C ALA A 32 -32.57 -17.16 -22.43
N GLN A 33 -33.48 -16.34 -22.95
CA GLN A 33 -33.82 -16.32 -24.37
C GLN A 33 -32.92 -15.29 -25.08
N PRO A 34 -32.29 -15.62 -26.23
CA PRO A 34 -31.45 -14.68 -26.94
C PRO A 34 -32.31 -13.71 -27.77
N CYS A 35 -32.13 -12.41 -27.54
CA CYS A 35 -32.66 -11.37 -28.42
C CYS A 35 -31.48 -10.79 -29.23
N LEU A 36 -31.53 -10.93 -30.55
CA LEU A 36 -30.52 -10.35 -31.44
C LEU A 36 -30.75 -8.83 -31.55
N SER A 37 -29.66 -8.08 -31.36
CA SER A 37 -29.52 -6.65 -31.68
C SER A 37 -30.23 -5.63 -30.75
N SER A 38 -29.64 -5.38 -29.57
CA SER A 38 -29.36 -4.02 -29.02
C SER A 38 -28.66 -4.13 -27.65
N LYS A 39 -27.68 -3.24 -27.40
CA LYS A 39 -26.65 -3.28 -26.32
C LYS A 39 -27.15 -3.08 -24.87
N LEU A 40 -28.36 -3.50 -24.50
CA LEU A 40 -28.80 -3.46 -23.09
C LEU A 40 -29.68 -4.66 -22.74
N CYS A 41 -29.18 -5.52 -21.85
CA CYS A 41 -30.00 -6.50 -21.14
C CYS A 41 -30.34 -5.96 -19.75
N SER A 42 -31.63 -5.79 -19.48
CA SER A 42 -32.12 -5.44 -18.14
C SER A 42 -32.58 -6.72 -17.45
N PHE A 43 -32.13 -6.95 -16.21
CA PHE A 43 -32.63 -8.05 -15.38
C PHE A 43 -33.22 -7.50 -14.08
N THR A 44 -34.31 -8.11 -13.63
CA THR A 44 -34.95 -7.85 -12.35
C THR A 44 -34.77 -9.08 -11.45
N ALA A 45 -34.14 -8.89 -10.29
CA ALA A 45 -34.08 -9.91 -9.25
C ALA A 45 -34.98 -9.50 -8.09
N SER A 46 -35.82 -10.43 -7.62
CA SER A 46 -36.68 -10.24 -6.44
C SER A 46 -36.07 -10.97 -5.25
N HIS A 47 -35.97 -10.30 -4.11
CA HIS A 47 -35.70 -10.92 -2.80
C HIS A 47 -36.73 -10.38 -1.79
N ASN A 48 -37.11 -11.22 -0.83
CA ASN A 48 -38.13 -10.99 0.20
C ASN A 48 -38.28 -9.50 0.61
N GLY A 49 -39.27 -8.82 0.03
CA GLY A 49 -39.73 -7.49 0.46
C GLY A 49 -39.44 -6.30 -0.47
N GLY A 50 -38.75 -6.44 -1.60
CA GLY A 50 -38.62 -5.31 -2.55
C GLY A 50 -37.88 -5.61 -3.85
N VAL A 51 -38.37 -5.07 -4.97
CA VAL A 51 -37.75 -5.19 -6.31
C VAL A 51 -36.76 -4.04 -6.52
N ARG A 52 -35.48 -4.34 -6.81
CA ARG A 52 -34.50 -3.36 -7.31
C ARG A 52 -34.11 -3.73 -8.75
N ALA A 53 -34.19 -2.74 -9.63
CA ALA A 53 -33.71 -2.87 -11.01
C ALA A 53 -32.22 -2.55 -11.07
N TYR A 54 -31.43 -3.44 -11.69
CA TYR A 54 -30.02 -3.20 -11.97
C TYR A 54 -29.83 -3.10 -13.49
N ARG A 55 -29.00 -2.16 -13.93
CA ARG A 55 -28.67 -1.98 -15.35
C ARG A 55 -27.19 -2.38 -15.53
N ILE A 56 -26.95 -3.51 -16.19
CA ILE A 56 -25.59 -3.94 -16.54
C ILE A 56 -25.35 -3.55 -18.00
N ILE A 57 -24.34 -2.71 -18.24
CA ILE A 57 -23.89 -2.37 -19.59
C ILE A 57 -22.78 -3.36 -19.93
N ALA A 58 -23.05 -4.30 -20.83
CA ALA A 58 -22.02 -5.14 -21.41
C ALA A 58 -21.31 -4.33 -22.52
N VAL A 59 -20.08 -3.91 -22.27
CA VAL A 59 -19.21 -3.32 -23.31
C VAL A 59 -18.51 -4.48 -24.01
N THR A 60 -18.82 -4.68 -25.29
CA THR A 60 -18.09 -5.63 -26.15
C THR A 60 -16.94 -4.90 -26.85
N ASP A 61 -15.75 -5.50 -26.85
CA ASP A 61 -14.50 -5.02 -27.47
C ASP A 61 -14.56 -4.93 -29.00
N GLN A 62 -15.41 -4.04 -29.53
CA GLN A 62 -15.36 -3.66 -30.94
C GLN A 62 -15.58 -2.16 -31.06
N ASP A 63 -14.54 -1.40 -30.72
CA ASP A 63 -14.28 -0.03 -31.19
C ASP A 63 -12.83 0.40 -30.84
N GLN A 64 -11.83 -0.41 -31.19
CA GLN A 64 -10.43 0.03 -31.21
C GLN A 64 -9.73 -0.45 -32.48
N ALA A 65 -9.92 0.31 -33.56
CA ALA A 65 -9.00 0.35 -34.67
C ALA A 65 -8.85 1.81 -35.09
N VAL A 66 -7.75 2.46 -34.66
CA VAL A 66 -6.93 3.42 -35.43
C VAL A 66 -5.75 3.87 -34.55
N ALA A 67 -4.57 3.93 -35.18
CA ALA A 67 -3.29 4.48 -34.74
C ALA A 67 -2.42 3.58 -33.84
N GLY A 68 -1.26 3.19 -34.38
CA GLY A 68 -0.28 2.34 -33.71
C GLY A 68 0.21 2.94 -32.40
N SER A 69 0.10 2.16 -31.34
CA SER A 69 0.76 2.42 -30.06
C SER A 69 1.57 1.19 -29.70
N ALA A 70 2.80 1.40 -29.22
CA ALA A 70 3.55 0.35 -28.56
C ALA A 70 2.63 -0.29 -27.51
N SER A 71 2.41 -1.60 -27.60
CA SER A 71 1.50 -2.29 -26.69
C SER A 71 1.92 -1.97 -25.26
N ALA A 72 1.08 -1.25 -24.51
CA ALA A 72 1.33 -0.99 -23.10
C ALA A 72 1.48 -2.36 -22.42
N GLN A 73 2.71 -2.69 -22.01
CA GLN A 73 2.99 -3.96 -21.36
C GLN A 73 2.09 -4.06 -20.13
N GLN A 74 1.23 -5.08 -20.07
CA GLN A 74 0.36 -5.29 -18.92
C GLN A 74 1.21 -5.40 -17.65
N ARG A 75 1.00 -4.48 -16.70
CA ARG A 75 1.71 -4.44 -15.41
C ARG A 75 0.87 -5.11 -14.34
N ILE A 76 1.54 -5.82 -13.42
CA ILE A 76 0.92 -6.49 -12.28
C ILE A 76 1.36 -5.76 -11.01
N VAL A 77 0.37 -5.43 -10.17
CA VAL A 77 0.57 -4.92 -8.82
C VAL A 77 0.65 -6.08 -7.84
N CYS A 78 1.66 -6.07 -6.97
CA CYS A 78 1.87 -7.08 -5.94
C CYS A 78 1.85 -6.44 -4.55
N LYS A 79 0.78 -6.68 -3.78
CA LYS A 79 0.73 -6.33 -2.36
C LYS A 79 1.33 -7.45 -1.53
N PHE A 80 2.24 -7.11 -0.64
CA PHE A 80 2.76 -8.02 0.39
C PHE A 80 2.34 -7.52 1.77
N GLY A 81 1.72 -8.41 2.55
CA GLY A 81 1.33 -8.13 3.93
C GLY A 81 2.50 -8.27 4.90
N GLY A 82 2.32 -7.82 6.14
CA GLY A 82 3.43 -7.77 7.11
C GLY A 82 4.07 -9.12 7.42
N SER A 83 3.30 -10.22 7.47
CA SER A 83 3.87 -11.56 7.70
C SER A 83 4.81 -12.01 6.56
N SER A 84 4.53 -11.60 5.32
CA SER A 84 5.40 -11.85 4.16
C SER A 84 6.69 -11.02 4.19
N LEU A 85 6.78 -10.04 5.09
CA LEU A 85 7.88 -9.09 5.19
C LEU A 85 8.55 -9.14 6.58
N ALA A 86 8.20 -10.13 7.42
CA ALA A 86 8.60 -10.19 8.82
C ALA A 86 10.09 -10.52 9.04
N SER A 87 10.76 -11.11 8.05
CA SER A 87 12.17 -11.52 8.13
C SER A 87 12.83 -11.60 6.75
N ALA A 88 14.16 -11.63 6.72
CA ALA A 88 14.94 -11.81 5.49
C ALA A 88 14.57 -13.10 4.74
N ALA A 89 14.26 -14.18 5.45
CA ALA A 89 13.79 -15.43 4.85
C ALA A 89 12.45 -15.26 4.10
N GLN A 90 11.53 -14.45 4.61
CA GLN A 90 10.26 -14.16 3.93
C GLN A 90 10.47 -13.22 2.75
N LEU A 91 11.33 -12.21 2.91
CA LEU A 91 11.73 -11.31 1.82
C LEU A 91 12.32 -12.08 0.63
N ARG A 92 13.19 -13.08 0.87
CA ARG A 92 13.68 -14.01 -0.18
C ARG A 92 12.55 -14.66 -0.99
N LYS A 93 11.47 -15.10 -0.34
CA LYS A 93 10.28 -15.65 -1.02
C LYS A 93 9.55 -14.58 -1.81
N VAL A 94 9.40 -13.38 -1.24
CA VAL A 94 8.79 -12.22 -1.93
C VAL A 94 9.54 -11.89 -3.21
N ARG A 95 10.88 -11.82 -3.21
CA ARG A 95 11.66 -11.62 -4.43
C ARG A 95 11.50 -12.75 -5.43
N ALA A 96 11.52 -14.01 -4.98
CA ALA A 96 11.27 -15.14 -5.88
C ALA A 96 9.90 -15.02 -6.58
N ILE A 97 8.86 -14.57 -5.86
CA ILE A 97 7.56 -14.27 -6.44
C ILE A 97 7.68 -13.12 -7.45
N ILE A 98 8.28 -12.00 -7.10
CA ILE A 98 8.40 -10.84 -7.99
C ILE A 98 9.15 -11.19 -9.27
N GLU A 99 10.29 -11.88 -9.17
CA GLU A 99 11.14 -12.21 -10.32
C GLU A 99 10.58 -13.34 -11.21
N ALA A 100 9.59 -14.10 -10.72
CA ALA A 100 8.95 -15.15 -11.51
C ALA A 100 8.06 -14.61 -12.65
N ASP A 101 7.70 -13.33 -12.65
CA ASP A 101 6.97 -12.69 -13.76
C ASP A 101 7.40 -11.22 -13.88
N PRO A 102 8.08 -10.82 -14.97
CA PRO A 102 8.59 -9.46 -15.15
C PRO A 102 7.48 -8.40 -15.16
N ARG A 103 6.23 -8.78 -15.39
CA ARG A 103 5.08 -7.86 -15.28
C ARG A 103 4.84 -7.40 -13.85
N ARG A 104 5.28 -8.15 -12.82
CA ARG A 104 5.22 -7.81 -11.39
C ARG A 104 6.17 -6.66 -11.08
N SER A 105 5.77 -5.48 -11.52
CA SER A 105 6.62 -4.31 -11.60
C SER A 105 6.15 -3.17 -10.69
N ILE A 106 4.98 -3.31 -10.04
CA ILE A 106 4.51 -2.40 -8.99
C ILE A 106 4.38 -3.20 -7.70
N ILE A 107 5.20 -2.88 -6.69
CA ILE A 107 5.26 -3.60 -5.43
C ILE A 107 4.74 -2.70 -4.32
N VAL A 108 3.83 -3.22 -3.50
CA VAL A 108 3.20 -2.47 -2.42
C VAL A 108 3.45 -3.20 -1.08
N PRO A 109 4.51 -2.86 -0.33
CA PRO A 109 4.80 -3.51 0.94
C PRO A 109 4.01 -2.94 2.11
N SER A 110 3.88 -3.74 3.17
CA SER A 110 3.44 -3.28 4.49
C SER A 110 4.64 -3.24 5.43
N ALA A 111 4.47 -2.74 6.65
CA ALA A 111 5.51 -2.82 7.67
C ALA A 111 5.80 -4.30 8.03
N PRO A 112 7.02 -4.65 8.47
CA PRO A 112 7.33 -6.00 8.93
C PRO A 112 6.36 -6.44 10.03
N GLY A 113 5.73 -7.59 9.80
CA GLY A 113 4.85 -8.24 10.77
C GLY A 113 5.64 -8.93 11.87
N LYS A 114 4.90 -9.62 12.75
CA LYS A 114 5.47 -10.47 13.78
C LYS A 114 6.18 -11.68 13.15
N ARG A 115 7.34 -12.06 13.70
CA ARG A 115 8.09 -13.29 13.34
C ARG A 115 7.47 -14.54 13.95
N ASP A 116 6.96 -14.41 15.16
CA ASP A 116 6.33 -15.45 15.96
C ASP A 116 5.23 -14.84 16.86
N SER A 117 4.60 -15.65 17.71
CA SER A 117 3.52 -15.20 18.59
C SER A 117 3.97 -14.28 19.73
N ALA A 118 5.24 -14.35 20.15
CA ALA A 118 5.81 -13.54 21.21
C ALA A 118 6.37 -12.20 20.68
N ASP A 119 6.60 -12.10 19.38
CA ASP A 119 7.13 -10.91 18.73
C ASP A 119 6.14 -9.72 18.72
N THR A 120 6.69 -8.51 18.80
CA THR A 120 5.89 -7.27 18.73
C THR A 120 5.84 -6.76 17.29
N LYS A 121 4.67 -6.24 16.88
CA LYS A 121 4.49 -5.68 15.54
C LYS A 121 5.23 -4.34 15.44
N VAL A 122 5.96 -4.10 14.35
CA VAL A 122 6.73 -2.85 14.16
C VAL A 122 5.85 -1.61 14.29
N THR A 123 4.64 -1.62 13.72
CA THR A 123 3.68 -0.51 13.85
C THR A 123 3.33 -0.20 15.31
N ASP A 124 3.18 -1.22 16.15
CA ASP A 124 2.82 -1.03 17.55
C ASP A 124 3.99 -0.39 18.32
N LEU A 125 5.23 -0.78 18.00
CA LEU A 125 6.44 -0.14 18.52
C LEU A 125 6.56 1.32 18.06
N LEU A 126 6.19 1.63 16.83
CA LEU A 126 6.20 3.00 16.31
C LEU A 126 5.19 3.89 17.05
N TYR A 127 3.98 3.39 17.30
CA TYR A 127 3.01 4.09 18.15
C TYR A 127 3.52 4.29 19.58
N LEU A 128 4.18 3.28 20.15
CA LEU A 128 4.78 3.38 21.47
C LEU A 128 5.89 4.44 21.52
N CYS A 129 6.75 4.50 20.49
CA CYS A 129 7.78 5.53 20.36
C CYS A 129 7.15 6.93 20.31
N HIS A 130 6.14 7.12 19.45
CA HIS A 130 5.43 8.40 19.33
C HIS A 130 4.76 8.80 20.66
N HIS A 131 4.07 7.87 21.31
CA HIS A 131 3.39 8.14 22.59
C HIS A 131 4.38 8.53 23.69
N ALA A 132 5.51 7.84 23.81
CA ALA A 132 6.55 8.21 24.76
C ALA A 132 7.16 9.59 24.42
N ALA A 133 7.50 9.84 23.16
CA ALA A 133 8.03 11.13 22.71
C ALA A 133 7.06 12.29 22.97
N SER A 134 5.75 12.12 22.74
CA SER A 134 4.76 13.18 22.98
C SER A 134 4.58 13.54 24.45
N MET A 135 4.99 12.66 25.37
CA MET A 135 5.04 12.91 26.80
C MET A 135 6.42 13.36 27.29
N ASN A 136 7.38 13.62 26.40
CA ASN A 136 8.80 13.85 26.72
C ASN A 136 9.42 12.71 27.56
N ALA A 137 8.91 11.49 27.40
CA ALA A 137 9.45 10.29 28.03
C ALA A 137 10.49 9.63 27.13
N ASP A 138 11.36 8.81 27.73
CA ASP A 138 12.35 8.04 26.97
C ASP A 138 11.67 6.98 26.09
N PHE A 139 12.02 6.98 24.81
CA PHE A 139 11.54 6.03 23.80
C PHE A 139 12.68 5.19 23.20
N SER A 140 13.88 5.22 23.82
CA SER A 140 15.07 4.51 23.34
C SER A 140 14.85 3.01 23.17
N ALA A 141 14.21 2.36 24.16
CA ALA A 141 13.98 0.92 24.14
C ALA A 141 13.06 0.43 23.01
N PRO A 142 11.82 0.96 22.83
CA PRO A 142 10.99 0.56 21.69
C PRO A 142 11.60 0.96 20.34
N PHE A 143 12.32 2.07 20.28
CA PHE A 143 13.00 2.50 19.06
C PHE A 143 14.13 1.54 18.67
N ALA A 144 14.92 1.09 19.65
CA ALA A 144 15.99 0.12 19.42
C ALA A 144 15.45 -1.19 18.82
N GLN A 145 14.28 -1.65 19.26
CA GLN A 145 13.63 -2.83 18.67
C GLN A 145 13.21 -2.63 17.20
N VAL A 146 12.73 -1.41 16.85
CA VAL A 146 12.46 -1.06 15.45
C VAL A 146 13.75 -1.02 14.64
N ALA A 147 14.79 -0.38 15.16
CA ALA A 147 16.07 -0.25 14.47
C ALA A 147 16.73 -1.62 14.24
N GLU A 148 16.79 -2.45 15.27
CA GLU A 148 17.30 -3.82 15.20
C GLU A 148 16.53 -4.65 14.18
N ARG A 149 15.19 -4.48 14.07
CA ARG A 149 14.39 -5.20 13.08
C ARG A 149 14.88 -4.96 11.66
N PHE A 150 15.05 -3.71 11.27
CA PHE A 150 15.46 -3.36 9.91
C PHE A 150 16.93 -3.66 9.66
N ALA A 151 17.80 -3.39 10.63
CA ALA A 151 19.24 -3.70 10.54
C ALA A 151 19.49 -5.21 10.40
N ALA A 152 18.79 -6.05 11.17
CA ALA A 152 18.91 -7.50 11.07
C ALA A 152 18.49 -8.01 9.70
N ILE A 153 17.37 -7.49 9.14
CA ILE A 153 16.93 -7.85 7.79
C ILE A 153 17.97 -7.45 6.74
N GLU A 154 18.47 -6.22 6.80
CA GLU A 154 19.48 -5.67 5.88
C GLU A 154 20.76 -6.52 5.91
N GLN A 155 21.26 -6.82 7.11
CA GLN A 155 22.44 -7.66 7.33
C GLN A 155 22.21 -9.09 6.81
N GLU A 156 21.10 -9.74 7.18
CA GLU A 156 20.79 -11.10 6.76
C GLU A 156 20.60 -11.22 5.25
N LEU A 157 20.13 -10.17 4.57
CA LEU A 157 20.02 -10.11 3.11
C LEU A 157 21.36 -9.81 2.41
N GLY A 158 22.41 -9.46 3.16
CA GLY A 158 23.72 -9.08 2.61
C GLY A 158 23.70 -7.74 1.87
N MET A 159 22.82 -6.83 2.29
CA MET A 159 22.71 -5.49 1.70
C MET A 159 23.79 -4.56 2.25
N GLN A 160 24.07 -3.48 1.52
CA GLN A 160 24.90 -2.40 2.05
C GLN A 160 24.12 -1.66 3.16
N PRO A 161 24.76 -1.32 4.29
CA PRO A 161 24.10 -0.59 5.37
C PRO A 161 23.59 0.78 4.92
N MET A 162 22.28 0.99 4.98
CA MET A 162 21.59 2.25 4.69
C MET A 162 20.51 2.57 5.73
N MET A 163 19.92 1.56 6.37
CA MET A 163 18.77 1.77 7.26
C MET A 163 19.09 2.61 8.49
N HIS A 164 20.32 2.54 8.99
CA HIS A 164 20.74 3.29 10.17
C HIS A 164 20.51 4.80 10.04
N GLU A 165 20.90 5.40 8.90
CA GLU A 165 20.76 6.84 8.67
C GLU A 165 19.28 7.25 8.61
N HIS A 166 18.45 6.49 7.89
CA HIS A 166 17.01 6.74 7.80
C HIS A 166 16.32 6.65 9.16
N LEU A 167 16.72 5.69 9.99
CA LEU A 167 16.18 5.51 11.34
C LEU A 167 16.60 6.66 12.26
N GLU A 168 17.86 7.08 12.24
CA GLU A 168 18.33 8.20 13.06
C GLU A 168 17.65 9.52 12.69
N HIS A 169 17.41 9.77 11.40
CA HIS A 169 16.60 10.91 10.99
C HIS A 169 15.18 10.84 11.55
N PHE A 170 14.54 9.67 11.50
CA PHE A 170 13.22 9.49 12.09
C PHE A 170 13.23 9.63 13.62
N ARG A 171 14.29 9.21 14.30
CA ARG A 171 14.46 9.41 15.75
C ARG A 171 14.41 10.91 16.10
N ALA A 172 15.07 11.74 15.32
CA ALA A 172 15.03 13.20 15.47
C ALA A 172 13.62 13.76 15.20
N GLN A 173 12.92 13.24 14.19
CA GLN A 173 11.54 13.63 13.89
C GLN A 173 10.56 13.28 15.02
N LEU A 174 10.70 12.09 15.64
CA LEU A 174 9.95 11.72 16.83
C LEU A 174 10.16 12.72 17.97
N ALA A 175 11.41 13.07 18.26
CA ALA A 175 11.74 14.06 19.29
C ALA A 175 11.20 15.47 18.96
N ALA A 176 11.04 15.80 17.67
CA ALA A 176 10.47 17.06 17.22
C ALA A 176 8.93 17.10 17.23
N GLY A 177 8.25 16.01 17.58
CA GLY A 177 6.79 15.98 17.76
C GLY A 177 5.98 15.79 16.47
N VAL A 178 6.39 14.85 15.61
CA VAL A 178 5.56 14.40 14.48
C VAL A 178 4.22 13.81 14.91
N SER A 179 3.25 13.72 13.99
CA SER A 179 1.96 13.09 14.26
C SER A 179 2.09 11.56 14.45
N ALA A 180 1.13 10.98 15.18
CA ALA A 180 1.03 9.52 15.39
C ALA A 180 0.96 8.76 14.05
N ASP A 181 0.23 9.35 13.14
CA ASP A 181 0.00 8.92 11.78
C ASP A 181 1.28 8.87 10.94
N PHE A 182 2.06 9.95 10.99
CA PHE A 182 3.38 9.99 10.38
C PHE A 182 4.28 8.90 10.98
N ALA A 183 4.32 8.78 12.31
CA ALA A 183 5.13 7.77 13.00
C ALA A 183 4.74 6.34 12.58
N ALA A 184 3.44 6.02 12.53
CA ALA A 184 2.95 4.71 12.12
C ALA A 184 3.30 4.39 10.65
N SER A 185 3.18 5.37 9.75
CA SER A 185 3.51 5.22 8.32
C SER A 185 4.98 4.84 8.09
N ARG A 186 5.88 5.16 9.04
CA ARG A 186 7.32 4.89 8.86
C ARG A 186 7.65 3.41 8.75
N GLY A 187 6.82 2.53 9.32
CA GLY A 187 7.00 1.08 9.17
C GLY A 187 6.90 0.64 7.71
N GLU A 188 5.90 1.13 6.98
CA GLU A 188 5.72 0.90 5.54
C GLU A 188 6.79 1.61 4.72
N HIS A 189 7.10 2.86 5.05
CA HIS A 189 8.15 3.64 4.39
C HIS A 189 9.52 2.93 4.43
N PHE A 190 9.97 2.50 5.61
CA PHE A 190 11.23 1.78 5.77
C PHE A 190 11.23 0.42 5.08
N SER A 191 10.11 -0.30 5.12
CA SER A 191 9.98 -1.54 4.34
C SER A 191 10.09 -1.29 2.84
N GLY A 192 9.50 -0.18 2.37
CA GLY A 192 9.60 0.27 0.99
C GLY A 192 11.02 0.61 0.57
N LEU A 193 11.76 1.39 1.37
CA LEU A 193 13.16 1.72 1.11
C LEU A 193 14.03 0.46 0.99
N LEU A 194 13.89 -0.44 1.97
CA LEU A 194 14.64 -1.70 1.99
C LEU A 194 14.33 -2.57 0.76
N LEU A 195 13.05 -2.73 0.42
CA LEU A 195 12.65 -3.50 -0.75
C LEU A 195 13.09 -2.85 -2.07
N ALA A 196 13.01 -1.53 -2.18
CA ALA A 196 13.43 -0.80 -3.37
C ALA A 196 14.92 -1.04 -3.63
N ALA A 197 15.76 -0.82 -2.61
CA ALA A 197 17.19 -1.07 -2.69
C ALA A 197 17.50 -2.53 -3.04
N TRP A 198 16.83 -3.49 -2.38
CA TRP A 198 17.12 -4.90 -2.57
C TRP A 198 16.66 -5.49 -3.91
N LEU A 199 15.60 -4.93 -4.50
CA LEU A 199 15.06 -5.33 -5.80
C LEU A 199 15.63 -4.54 -6.99
N GLY A 200 16.48 -3.54 -6.73
CA GLY A 200 16.91 -2.58 -7.76
C GLY A 200 15.73 -1.81 -8.35
N ALA A 201 14.73 -1.52 -7.53
CA ALA A 201 13.50 -0.84 -7.92
C ALA A 201 13.52 0.63 -7.46
N GLU A 202 12.72 1.45 -8.10
CA GLU A 202 12.54 2.84 -7.73
C GLU A 202 11.58 2.96 -6.54
N PHE A 203 12.02 3.63 -5.49
CA PHE A 203 11.16 3.99 -4.36
C PHE A 203 10.26 5.17 -4.75
N VAL A 204 8.98 5.09 -4.40
CA VAL A 204 7.99 6.14 -4.61
C VAL A 204 7.32 6.46 -3.27
N GLU A 205 7.49 7.69 -2.79
CA GLU A 205 6.83 8.13 -1.55
C GLU A 205 5.33 8.34 -1.81
N PRO A 206 4.43 7.65 -1.09
CA PRO A 206 2.99 7.77 -1.35
C PRO A 206 2.48 9.19 -1.16
N ALA A 207 3.07 9.98 -0.25
CA ALA A 207 2.69 11.37 -0.02
C ALA A 207 2.86 12.28 -1.26
N GLU A 208 3.67 11.89 -2.25
CA GLU A 208 3.84 12.65 -3.50
C GLU A 208 2.69 12.42 -4.50
N CYS A 209 1.97 11.29 -4.37
CA CYS A 209 1.05 10.81 -5.41
C CYS A 209 -0.35 10.46 -4.89
N VAL A 210 -0.49 10.12 -3.62
CA VAL A 210 -1.75 9.71 -2.98
C VAL A 210 -2.29 10.88 -2.19
N VAL A 211 -3.44 11.38 -2.62
CA VAL A 211 -4.12 12.50 -1.98
C VAL A 211 -5.30 11.95 -1.19
N ILE A 212 -5.36 12.27 0.09
CA ILE A 212 -6.50 11.93 0.95
C ILE A 212 -7.37 13.18 1.12
N GLY A 213 -8.62 13.10 0.68
CA GLY A 213 -9.59 14.17 0.81
C GLY A 213 -10.01 14.39 2.27
N SER A 214 -10.64 15.54 2.54
CA SER A 214 -11.12 15.89 3.88
C SER A 214 -12.15 14.91 4.47
N ASN A 215 -12.78 14.10 3.61
CA ASN A 215 -13.70 13.02 3.99
C ASN A 215 -12.98 11.71 4.38
N GLY A 216 -11.65 11.69 4.37
CA GLY A 216 -10.84 10.51 4.66
C GLY A 216 -10.79 9.48 3.53
N LEU A 217 -11.33 9.80 2.34
CA LEU A 217 -11.27 8.94 1.16
C LEU A 217 -10.13 9.38 0.23
N VAL A 218 -9.67 8.45 -0.60
CA VAL A 218 -8.69 8.76 -1.66
C VAL A 218 -9.33 9.73 -2.67
N ASP A 219 -8.69 10.87 -2.87
CA ASP A 219 -9.10 11.86 -3.84
C ASP A 219 -8.83 11.33 -5.27
N PRO A 220 -9.79 11.47 -6.22
CA PRO A 220 -9.61 11.03 -7.60
C PRO A 220 -8.38 11.60 -8.32
N ALA A 221 -7.84 12.74 -7.90
CA ALA A 221 -6.59 13.29 -8.43
C ALA A 221 -5.40 12.30 -8.30
N THR A 222 -5.44 11.42 -7.30
CA THR A 222 -4.47 10.35 -7.06
C THR A 222 -4.23 9.49 -8.31
N TRP A 223 -5.25 9.20 -9.10
CA TRP A 223 -5.12 8.34 -10.28
C TRP A 223 -4.24 8.96 -11.37
N ALA A 224 -4.38 10.26 -11.60
CA ALA A 224 -3.56 10.98 -12.57
C ALA A 224 -2.12 11.12 -12.07
N LEU A 225 -1.93 11.43 -10.79
CA LEU A 225 -0.61 11.54 -10.17
C LEU A 225 0.17 10.22 -10.20
N LEU A 226 -0.46 9.12 -9.77
CA LEU A 226 0.14 7.78 -9.85
C LEU A 226 0.39 7.37 -11.30
N GLY A 227 -0.55 7.64 -12.22
CA GLY A 227 -0.40 7.34 -13.64
C GLY A 227 0.83 8.02 -14.24
N ALA A 228 1.04 9.30 -13.93
CA ALA A 228 2.22 10.04 -14.37
C ALA A 228 3.50 9.55 -13.68
N ARG A 229 3.46 9.27 -12.37
CA ARG A 229 4.63 8.82 -11.59
C ARG A 229 5.14 7.44 -11.99
N LEU A 230 4.23 6.56 -12.42
CA LEU A 230 4.50 5.14 -12.72
C LEU A 230 4.49 4.85 -14.24
N GLN A 231 4.57 5.90 -15.07
CA GLN A 231 4.41 5.80 -16.53
C GLN A 231 5.51 4.99 -17.23
N ASP A 232 6.75 5.01 -16.72
CA ASP A 232 7.86 4.27 -17.34
C ASP A 232 7.67 2.77 -17.09
N SER A 233 7.25 2.05 -18.13
CA SER A 233 6.96 0.61 -18.12
C SER A 233 8.20 -0.27 -18.04
N THR A 234 9.39 0.30 -18.25
CA THR A 234 10.67 -0.44 -18.16
C THR A 234 11.18 -0.52 -16.72
N ARG A 235 10.67 0.34 -15.83
CA ARG A 235 11.06 0.42 -14.42
C ARG A 235 10.21 -0.47 -13.54
N ARG A 236 10.79 -0.89 -12.42
CA ARG A 236 10.09 -1.51 -11.29
C ARG A 236 9.94 -0.47 -10.18
N TYR A 237 8.79 -0.41 -9.55
CA TYR A 237 8.49 0.55 -8.48
C TYR A 237 8.10 -0.15 -7.19
N VAL A 238 8.50 0.44 -6.07
CA VAL A 238 8.03 0.10 -4.72
C VAL A 238 7.30 1.30 -4.15
N VAL A 239 6.02 1.13 -3.84
CA VAL A 239 5.13 2.15 -3.28
C VAL A 239 4.66 1.65 -1.91
N PRO A 240 5.13 2.20 -0.78
CA PRO A 240 4.62 1.86 0.55
C PRO A 240 3.09 1.88 0.60
N GLY A 241 2.52 0.85 1.26
CA GLY A 241 1.08 0.60 1.30
C GLY A 241 0.32 1.31 2.41
#